data_AF-B9I0J4-F1
#
_entry.id   AF-B9I0J4-F1
#
_cell.length_a   1.000
_cell.length_b   1.000
_cell.length_c   1.000
_cell.angle_alpha   90.00
_cell.angle_beta   90.00
_cell.angle_gamma   90.00
#
_symmetry.space_group_name_H-M   'P 1'
#
loop_
_entity.id
_entity.type
_entity.pdbx_description
1 polymer ?
#
loop_
_entity_poly.entity_id
_entity_poly.type
_entity_poly.pdbx_seq_one_letter_code
_entity_poly.pdbx_strand_id
1 'polypeptide(L)' 'MLVVYRFQSPRPVVVANRCNFCRREVGLTGFKCRCVYTFCSQHRYSDKHNCVFYYKSILDRMLFLKGNSVVKQIRLIKI' A
#
# COMPACT_ATOMS: atom_id res chain seq x y z
N MET A 1 42.96 10.75 35.49
CA MET A 1 42.07 11.42 34.53
C MET A 1 41.15 10.36 33.94
N LEU A 2 39.92 10.21 34.45
CA LEU A 2 38.94 9.27 33.90
C LEU A 2 38.09 10.02 32.86
N VAL A 3 38.19 9.60 31.62
CA VAL A 3 37.45 10.17 30.50
C VAL A 3 35.98 9.74 30.64
N VAL A 4 35.13 10.66 31.07
CA VAL A 4 33.67 10.46 31.10
C VAL A 4 33.13 10.45 29.67
N TYR A 5 33.04 9.27 29.06
CA TYR A 5 32.35 9.11 27.79
C TYR A 5 30.83 9.30 28.00
N ARG A 6 30.28 10.42 27.53
CA ARG A 6 28.84 10.70 27.55
C ARG A 6 28.14 9.82 26.50
N PHE A 7 27.42 8.80 26.96
CA PHE A 7 26.56 7.97 26.12
C PHE A 7 25.26 8.74 25.81
N GLN A 8 25.20 9.43 24.68
CA GLN A 8 23.94 10.03 24.19
C GLN A 8 23.13 8.96 23.48
N SER A 9 22.05 8.49 24.12
CA SER A 9 21.06 7.63 23.50
C SER A 9 20.35 8.37 22.35
N PRO A 10 20.18 7.76 21.17
CA PRO A 10 19.49 8.41 20.07
C PRO A 10 18.04 8.68 20.47
N ARG A 11 17.58 9.92 20.25
CA ARG A 11 16.17 10.26 20.46
C ARG A 11 15.34 9.41 19.50
N PRO A 12 14.26 8.75 19.97
CA PRO A 12 13.41 7.99 19.08
C PRO A 12 12.83 8.94 18.04
N VAL A 13 13.13 8.69 16.77
CA VAL A 13 12.55 9.42 15.66
C VAL A 13 11.07 9.06 15.64
N VAL A 14 10.23 9.95 16.13
CA VAL A 14 8.78 9.79 16.06
C VAL A 14 8.38 9.91 14.59
N VAL A 15 8.20 8.75 13.95
CA VAL A 15 7.68 8.70 12.58
C VAL A 15 6.30 9.34 12.60
N ALA A 16 6.16 10.49 11.95
CA ALA A 16 4.92 11.25 11.93
C ALA A 16 3.83 10.45 11.20
N ASN A 17 2.98 9.77 11.97
CA ASN A 17 1.83 9.06 11.44
C ASN A 17 0.74 10.09 11.12
N ARG A 18 0.66 10.52 9.87
CA ARG A 18 -0.36 11.46 9.37
C ARG A 18 -1.21 10.83 8.28
N CYS A 19 -2.46 11.27 8.20
CA CYS A 19 -3.37 10.87 7.14
C CYS A 19 -2.89 11.45 5.81
N ASN A 20 -2.75 10.63 4.76
CA ASN A 20 -2.29 11.09 3.46
C ASN A 20 -3.30 12.02 2.74
N PHE A 21 -4.58 11.97 3.12
CA PHE A 21 -5.62 12.80 2.53
C PHE A 21 -5.81 14.13 3.26
N CYS A 22 -6.08 14.09 4.57
CA CYS A 22 -6.38 15.30 5.36
C CYS A 22 -5.22 15.81 6.23
N ARG A 23 -4.05 15.16 6.21
CA ARG A 23 -2.84 15.48 6.99
C ARG A 23 -3.00 15.51 8.51
N ARG A 24 -4.18 15.16 9.04
CA ARG A 24 -4.43 14.98 10.48
C ARG A 24 -3.51 13.89 11.04
N GLU A 25 -3.00 14.08 12.24
CA GLU A 25 -2.21 13.08 12.95
C GLU A 25 -3.09 11.87 13.30
N VAL A 26 -2.60 10.67 12.97
CA VAL A 26 -3.31 9.39 13.16
C VAL A 26 -2.70 8.55 14.27
N GLY A 27 -1.63 9.04 14.92
CA GLY A 27 -1.04 8.42 16.11
C GLY A 27 -0.69 6.94 15.91
N LEU A 28 -0.99 6.12 16.91
CA LEU A 28 -0.83 4.66 16.87
C LEU A 28 -1.93 3.95 16.07
N THR A 29 -3.06 4.63 15.80
CA THR A 29 -4.29 4.07 15.22
C THR A 29 -4.46 4.43 13.74
N GLY A 30 -3.36 4.51 13.00
CA GLY A 30 -3.37 4.72 11.55
C GLY A 30 -3.86 3.49 10.79
N PHE A 31 -4.79 3.68 9.85
CA PHE A 31 -5.26 2.62 8.96
C PHE A 31 -4.43 2.59 7.68
N LYS A 32 -3.75 1.47 7.41
CA LYS A 32 -3.06 1.24 6.13
C LYS A 32 -4.06 0.82 5.06
N CYS A 33 -4.11 1.57 3.96
CA CYS A 33 -4.88 1.16 2.78
C CYS A 33 -4.00 0.32 1.83
N ARG A 34 -4.63 -0.42 0.91
CA ARG A 34 -3.94 -1.19 -0.15
C ARG A 34 -3.17 -0.31 -1.13
N CYS A 35 -3.49 0.99 -1.20
CA CYS A 35 -2.70 1.98 -1.92
C CYS A 35 -1.41 2.42 -1.18
N VAL A 36 -0.98 1.69 -0.13
CA VAL A 36 0.28 1.86 0.62
C VAL A 36 0.30 3.07 1.56
N TYR A 37 -0.66 3.98 1.45
CA TYR A 37 -0.79 5.14 2.33
C TYR A 37 -1.55 4.85 3.64
N THR A 38 -1.30 5.69 4.64
CA THR A 38 -1.95 5.63 5.95
C THR A 38 -3.01 6.72 6.09
N PHE A 39 -4.16 6.39 6.68
CA PHE A 39 -5.31 7.27 6.80
C PHE A 39 -5.91 7.30 8.21
N CYS A 40 -6.66 8.36 8.52
CA CYS A 40 -7.45 8.46 9.74
C CYS A 40 -8.75 7.65 9.63
N SER A 41 -9.49 7.50 10.72
CA SER A 41 -10.78 6.80 10.77
C SER A 41 -11.78 7.27 9.70
N GLN A 42 -11.81 8.58 9.40
CA GLN A 42 -12.71 9.17 8.39
C GLN A 42 -12.30 8.86 6.95
N HIS A 43 -11.00 8.69 6.68
CA HIS A 43 -10.47 8.44 5.34
C HIS A 43 -10.01 6.99 5.15
N ARG A 44 -10.41 6.08 6.06
CA ARG A 44 -10.08 4.65 6.03
C ARG A 44 -10.56 3.95 4.76
N TYR A 45 -11.75 4.31 4.28
CA TYR A 45 -12.39 3.66 3.13
C TYR A 45 -11.89 4.23 1.80
N SER A 46 -11.80 3.38 0.77
CA SER A 46 -11.28 3.71 -0.56
C SER A 46 -12.06 4.79 -1.29
N ASP A 47 -13.32 5.04 -0.93
CA ASP A 47 -14.15 6.10 -1.53
C ASP A 47 -13.90 7.47 -0.89
N LYS A 48 -13.25 7.48 0.28
CA LYS A 48 -13.00 8.69 1.08
C LYS A 48 -11.62 9.30 0.83
N HIS A 49 -10.73 8.57 0.16
CA HIS A 49 -9.49 9.12 -0.39
C HIS A 49 -9.47 8.76 -1.87
N ASN A 50 -8.78 9.54 -2.72
CA ASN A 50 -8.60 9.19 -4.14
C ASN A 50 -7.74 7.91 -4.26
N CYS A 51 -8.34 6.76 -3.94
CA CYS A 51 -7.65 5.49 -3.86
C CYS A 51 -7.30 5.04 -5.28
N VAL A 52 -6.01 5.09 -5.60
CA VAL A 52 -5.48 4.60 -6.88
C VAL A 52 -5.47 3.07 -6.96
N PHE A 53 -5.84 2.37 -5.89
CA PHE A 53 -5.92 0.92 -5.86
C PHE A 53 -7.22 0.44 -6.50
N TYR A 54 -7.12 -0.06 -7.73
CA TYR A 54 -8.25 -0.60 -8.48
C TYR A 54 -8.55 -2.05 -8.04
N TYR A 55 -9.66 -2.25 -7.33
CA TYR A 55 -10.07 -3.60 -6.88
C TYR A 55 -10.52 -4.50 -8.04
N LYS A 56 -11.14 -3.92 -9.08
CA LYS A 56 -11.65 -4.66 -10.25
C LYS A 56 -10.55 -5.40 -11.02
N SER A 57 -9.39 -4.77 -11.20
CA SER A 57 -8.30 -5.36 -12.00
C SER A 57 -7.71 -6.61 -11.36
N ILE A 58 -7.75 -6.71 -10.02
CA ILE A 58 -7.29 -7.90 -9.31
C ILE A 58 -8.32 -9.03 -9.43
N LEU A 59 -9.62 -8.73 -9.34
CA LEU A 59 -10.67 -9.72 -9.57
C LEU A 59 -10.62 -10.27 -11.01
N ASP A 60 -10.49 -9.39 -12.00
CA ASP A 60 -10.37 -9.77 -13.41
C ASP A 60 -9.12 -10.62 -13.67
N ARG A 61 -7.97 -10.23 -13.11
CA ARG A 61 -6.73 -11.01 -13.18
C ARG A 61 -6.83 -12.34 -12.44
N MET A 62 -7.50 -12.40 -11.29
CA MET A 62 -7.75 -13.66 -10.57
C MET A 62 -8.69 -14.60 -11.35
N LEU A 63 -9.68 -14.05 -12.07
CA LEU A 63 -10.57 -14.81 -12.95
C LEU A 63 -9.84 -15.30 -14.22
N PHE A 64 -9.01 -14.46 -14.84
CA PHE A 64 -8.17 -14.83 -15.99
C PHE A 64 -7.20 -15.96 -15.65
N LEU A 65 -6.56 -15.92 -14.47
CA LEU A 65 -5.66 -16.96 -13.99
C LEU A 65 -6.40 -18.28 -13.68
N LYS A 66 -7.68 -18.21 -13.29
CA LYS A 66 -8.52 -19.39 -13.08
C LYS A 66 -9.11 -19.97 -14.38
N GLY A 67 -9.03 -19.25 -15.50
CA GLY A 67 -9.86 -19.49 -16.67
C GLY A 67 -9.15 -19.63 -18.02
N ASN A 68 -7.88 -20.04 -18.09
CA ASN A 68 -7.24 -20.27 -19.38
C ASN A 68 -6.50 -21.61 -19.49
N SER A 69 -7.20 -22.59 -20.06
CA SER A 69 -6.64 -23.69 -20.85
C SER A 69 -5.85 -23.08 -22.01
N VAL A 70 -4.56 -23.37 -22.08
CA VAL A 70 -3.65 -22.77 -23.07
C VAL A 70 -3.91 -23.38 -24.46
N VAL A 71 -4.86 -22.85 -25.23
CA VAL A 71 -5.00 -23.22 -26.65
C VAL A 71 -4.17 -22.24 -27.48
N LYS A 72 -2.91 -22.61 -27.73
CA LYS A 72 -2.07 -21.94 -28.73
C LYS A 72 -2.60 -22.28 -30.11
N GLN A 73 -3.33 -21.35 -30.75
CA GLN A 73 -3.69 -21.51 -32.16
C GLN A 73 -2.47 -21.20 -33.03
N ILE A 74 -1.81 -22.25 -33.51
CA ILE A 74 -0.86 -22.16 -34.62
C ILE A 74 -1.67 -21.77 -35.87
N ARG A 75 -1.49 -20.56 -36.37
CA ARG A 75 -2.11 -20.12 -37.63
C ARG A 75 -1.32 -20.75 -38.78
N LEU A 76 -1.88 -21.80 -39.38
CA LEU A 76 -1.40 -22.32 -40.66
C LEU A 76 -1.84 -21.37 -41.77
N ILE A 77 -0.88 -20.86 -42.54
CA ILE A 77 -1.10 -20.05 -43.74
C ILE A 77 -1.56 -21.03 -44.84
N LYS A 78 -2.76 -20.84 -45.38
CA LYS A 78 -3.20 -21.56 -46.58
C LYS A 78 -2.62 -20.84 -47.81
N ILE A 79 -1.93 -21.62 -48.64
CA ILE A 79 -1.53 -21.30 -50.01
C ILE A 79 -2.78 -21.17 -50.88
#